data_AF-A0A7Y8TK13-F1
#
_entry.id   AF-A0A7Y8TK13-F1
#
_cell.length_a   1.000
_cell.length_b   1.000
_cell.length_c   1.000
_cell.angle_alpha   90.00
_cell.angle_beta   90.00
_cell.angle_gamma   90.00
#
_symmetry.space_group_name_H-M   'P 1'
#
loop_
_entity.id
_entity.type
_entity.pdbx_description
1 polymer ?
#
loop_
_entity_poly.entity_id
_entity_poly.type
_entity_poly.pdbx_seq_one_letter_code
_entity_poly.pdbx_strand_id
1 'polypeptide(L)'
;EGQEGSMEEYMDKIAIPQVKEILSKYGDVAILWWDTPTNMTPEMTKKLIAIVNQYPNLITNNRLGAGAGGDIETPEQFIPATGFPGRNWEVCMTMNGHWGYNAYDENWKSTKELLIKLIDIASKGGNFLLNVGPTAEGIIPEVCANSLKEMGEWLKINGESIYGVQPSPFPYLSWGRATQKGQKLFLHVLDWPKNGKLFVPMTNIITKAYLLQYPQIKLTTKSEKERVVVNLPKYGPDKVASVIVLEFKGNPSVLPVPTRDIIPTVSSESEPNTAKNLFNGDPKDKWQAKKGENKSWIEVDLKKSTSISCFSIVEPWHPWDNRGHKFALQYKDGTKWTTIIEGKTKGSGHTESFAPIKAQLFRLNLEAFKDEPIINEFMLFRAE
;
A
#
# COMPACT_ATOMS: atom_id res chain seq x y z
N GLU A 1 -5.43 -25.93 35.67
CA GLU A 1 -5.27 -26.97 34.63
C GLU A 1 -4.97 -26.44 33.24
N GLY A 2 -5.83 -25.69 32.53
CA GLY A 2 -5.56 -25.27 31.12
C GLY A 2 -4.41 -24.26 30.86
N GLN A 3 -3.64 -23.89 31.89
CA GLN A 3 -2.45 -23.02 31.81
C GLN A 3 -1.26 -23.60 32.60
N GLU A 4 -1.32 -24.88 32.99
CA GLU A 4 -0.18 -25.56 33.61
C GLU A 4 0.74 -26.09 32.51
N GLY A 5 1.96 -25.57 32.45
CA GLY A 5 2.98 -25.96 31.47
C GLY A 5 3.84 -24.78 31.01
N SER A 6 5.05 -25.06 30.50
CA SER A 6 5.89 -24.03 29.90
C SER A 6 5.51 -23.81 28.43
N MET A 7 5.83 -22.63 27.88
CA MET A 7 5.70 -22.38 26.44
C MET A 7 6.48 -23.41 25.61
N GLU A 8 7.63 -23.87 26.12
CA GLU A 8 8.43 -24.91 25.48
C GLU A 8 7.71 -26.25 25.42
N GLU A 9 7.07 -26.65 26.52
CA GLU A 9 6.27 -27.87 26.58
C GLU A 9 5.09 -27.82 25.61
N TYR A 10 4.39 -26.68 25.53
CA TYR A 10 3.33 -26.46 24.54
C TYR A 10 3.86 -26.56 23.11
N MET A 11 4.99 -25.93 22.83
CA MET A 11 5.62 -25.97 21.50
C MET A 11 5.94 -27.40 21.07
N ASP A 12 6.58 -28.18 21.95
CA ASP A 12 7.05 -29.53 21.61
C ASP A 12 5.93 -30.57 21.59
N LYS A 13 4.96 -30.47 22.50
CA LYS A 13 3.89 -31.47 22.63
C LYS A 13 2.65 -31.17 21.80
N ILE A 14 2.39 -29.91 21.45
CA ILE A 14 1.14 -29.50 20.78
C ILE A 14 1.43 -28.82 19.45
N ALA A 15 2.07 -27.65 19.44
CA ALA A 15 2.16 -26.81 18.24
C ALA A 15 2.97 -27.45 17.12
N ILE A 16 4.16 -27.99 17.42
CA ILE A 16 5.01 -28.66 16.43
C ILE A 16 4.34 -29.92 15.85
N PRO A 17 3.78 -30.83 16.67
CA PRO A 17 3.00 -31.96 16.15
C PRO A 17 1.84 -31.54 15.24
N GLN A 18 1.08 -30.50 15.60
CA GLN A 18 -0.02 -29.99 14.77
C GLN A 18 0.46 -29.43 13.42
N VAL A 19 1.56 -28.66 13.41
CA VAL A 19 2.15 -28.17 12.15
C VAL A 19 2.58 -29.34 11.26
N LYS A 20 3.23 -30.37 11.83
CA LYS A 20 3.59 -31.58 11.07
C LYS A 20 2.37 -32.31 10.53
N GLU A 21 1.30 -32.41 11.32
CA GLU A 21 0.05 -33.02 10.89
C GLU A 21 -0.59 -32.27 9.72
N ILE A 22 -0.74 -30.94 9.84
CA ILE A 22 -1.31 -30.08 8.79
C ILE A 22 -0.54 -30.27 7.48
N LEU A 23 0.78 -30.13 7.53
CA LEU A 23 1.62 -30.17 6.33
C LEU A 23 1.76 -31.58 5.71
N SER A 24 1.53 -32.66 6.48
CA SER A 24 1.64 -34.03 5.96
C SER A 24 0.31 -34.66 5.54
N LYS A 25 -0.83 -34.19 6.07
CA LYS A 25 -2.13 -34.85 5.85
C LYS A 25 -3.12 -34.08 4.98
N TYR A 26 -2.91 -32.78 4.76
CA TYR A 26 -3.91 -31.92 4.09
C TYR A 26 -3.50 -31.49 2.66
N GLY A 27 -2.59 -32.23 2.03
CA GLY A 27 -2.16 -32.02 0.65
C GLY A 27 -1.11 -30.92 0.51
N ASP A 28 -1.07 -30.29 -0.67
CA ASP A 28 -0.11 -29.24 -0.99
C ASP A 28 -0.57 -27.91 -0.37
N VAL A 29 -0.18 -27.69 0.88
CA VAL A 29 -0.47 -26.46 1.61
C VAL A 29 0.37 -25.33 1.01
N ALA A 30 -0.29 -24.33 0.42
CA ALA A 30 0.39 -23.22 -0.24
C ALA A 30 0.92 -22.17 0.76
N ILE A 31 0.19 -21.91 1.85
CA ILE A 31 0.54 -20.88 2.83
C ILE A 31 0.34 -21.42 4.25
N LEU A 32 1.33 -21.19 5.12
CA LEU A 32 1.20 -21.37 6.57
C LEU A 32 1.37 -20.01 7.26
N TRP A 33 0.30 -19.55 7.88
CA TRP A 33 0.20 -18.19 8.43
C TRP A 33 0.32 -18.21 9.96
N TRP A 34 1.36 -17.56 10.47
CA TRP A 34 1.64 -17.40 11.90
C TRP A 34 0.95 -16.17 12.44
N ASP A 35 0.31 -16.27 13.61
CA ASP A 35 -0.27 -15.12 14.29
C ASP A 35 0.42 -14.82 15.62
N THR A 36 0.45 -13.53 15.99
CA THR A 36 0.83 -12.96 17.29
C THR A 36 1.97 -13.69 18.02
N PRO A 37 3.25 -13.44 17.66
CA PRO A 37 4.35 -14.11 18.31
C PRO A 37 4.48 -13.66 19.78
N THR A 38 4.01 -14.51 20.69
CA THR A 38 4.05 -14.27 22.13
C THR A 38 4.98 -15.28 22.77
N ASN A 39 5.99 -14.81 23.52
CA ASN A 39 6.97 -15.64 24.23
C ASN A 39 7.74 -16.65 23.35
N MET A 40 7.83 -16.41 22.04
CA MET A 40 8.60 -17.23 21.11
C MET A 40 10.10 -16.98 21.30
N THR A 41 10.88 -18.05 21.51
CA THR A 41 12.35 -17.97 21.55
C THR A 41 12.98 -18.35 20.20
N PRO A 42 14.25 -17.96 19.94
CA PRO A 42 14.98 -18.40 18.76
C PRO A 42 15.05 -19.93 18.62
N GLU A 43 15.17 -20.67 19.72
CA GLU A 43 15.23 -22.14 19.72
C GLU A 43 13.90 -22.75 19.28
N MET A 44 12.78 -22.21 19.76
CA MET A 44 11.43 -22.66 19.37
C MET A 44 11.14 -22.39 17.90
N THR A 45 11.45 -21.16 17.43
CA THR A 45 11.25 -20.81 16.02
C THR A 45 12.13 -21.66 15.10
N LYS A 46 13.37 -21.96 15.49
CA LYS A 46 14.26 -22.86 14.74
C LYS A 46 13.68 -24.27 14.54
N LYS A 47 12.98 -24.82 15.54
CA LYS A 47 12.30 -26.12 15.43
C LYS A 47 11.20 -26.09 14.35
N LEU A 48 10.40 -25.02 14.29
CA LEU A 48 9.35 -24.84 13.27
C LEU A 48 9.93 -24.58 11.87
N ILE A 49 10.96 -23.74 11.77
CA ILE A 49 11.65 -23.47 10.49
C ILE A 49 12.23 -24.75 9.89
N ALA A 50 12.79 -25.64 10.71
CA ALA A 50 13.30 -26.92 10.25
C ALA A 50 12.20 -27.84 9.65
N ILE A 51 10.94 -27.64 10.04
CA ILE A 51 9.80 -28.35 9.45
C ILE A 51 9.39 -27.67 8.15
N VAL A 52 9.19 -26.35 8.18
CA VAL A 52 8.79 -25.54 7.01
C VAL A 52 9.77 -25.72 5.84
N ASN A 53 11.08 -25.77 6.12
CA ASN A 53 12.11 -25.96 5.09
C ASN A 53 12.04 -27.30 4.34
N GLN A 54 11.24 -28.26 4.80
CA GLN A 54 10.98 -29.52 4.08
C GLN A 54 9.92 -29.34 2.97
N TYR A 55 9.24 -28.19 2.92
CA TYR A 55 8.16 -27.88 1.99
C TYR A 55 8.56 -26.66 1.15
N PRO A 56 9.33 -26.83 0.05
CA PRO A 56 9.95 -25.72 -0.69
C PRO A 56 8.96 -24.79 -1.41
N ASN A 57 7.70 -25.21 -1.59
CA ASN A 57 6.65 -24.39 -2.19
C ASN A 57 5.76 -23.68 -1.15
N LEU A 58 5.99 -23.95 0.15
CA LEU A 58 5.21 -23.36 1.24
C LEU A 58 5.65 -21.91 1.46
N ILE A 59 4.69 -21.00 1.50
CA ILE A 59 4.90 -19.60 1.83
C ILE A 59 4.56 -19.39 3.31
N THR A 60 5.39 -18.64 4.03
CA THR A 60 5.15 -18.22 5.41
C THR A 60 5.14 -16.71 5.54
N ASN A 61 4.32 -16.19 6.46
CA ASN A 61 4.34 -14.77 6.80
C ASN A 61 5.41 -14.45 7.85
N ASN A 62 5.71 -13.16 8.01
CA ASN A 62 6.77 -12.64 8.88
C ASN A 62 6.47 -12.68 10.40
N ARG A 63 5.43 -13.39 10.84
CA ARG A 63 4.88 -13.29 12.21
C ARG A 63 5.22 -14.48 13.13
N LEU A 64 6.14 -15.35 12.73
CA LEU A 64 6.58 -16.48 13.57
C LEU A 64 7.24 -16.03 14.90
N GLY A 65 7.85 -14.84 14.92
CA GLY A 65 8.48 -14.27 16.11
C GLY A 65 9.99 -14.44 16.18
N ALA A 66 10.59 -13.95 17.27
CA ALA A 66 12.03 -14.04 17.56
C ALA A 66 12.98 -13.62 16.41
N GLY A 67 12.53 -12.72 15.52
CA GLY A 67 13.31 -12.29 14.36
C GLY A 67 13.44 -13.34 13.24
N ALA A 68 12.63 -14.41 13.27
CA ALA A 68 12.65 -15.48 12.27
C ALA A 68 12.35 -15.01 10.84
N GLY A 69 11.63 -13.90 10.68
CA GLY A 69 11.20 -13.39 9.39
C GLY A 69 10.11 -14.27 8.75
N GLY A 70 10.04 -14.22 7.42
CA GLY A 70 9.08 -14.95 6.60
C GLY A 70 9.18 -14.51 5.13
N ASP A 71 8.47 -15.22 4.26
CA ASP A 71 8.49 -14.95 2.81
C ASP A 71 7.75 -13.66 2.46
N ILE A 72 6.71 -13.30 3.24
CA ILE A 72 5.88 -12.12 3.03
C ILE A 72 5.82 -11.19 4.24
N GLU A 73 5.77 -9.88 3.99
CA GLU A 73 5.36 -8.88 4.98
C GLU A 73 3.83 -8.82 5.12
N THR A 74 3.33 -8.44 6.30
CA THR A 74 1.91 -8.57 6.64
C THR A 74 1.30 -7.25 7.16
N PRO A 75 1.11 -6.22 6.33
CA PRO A 75 0.38 -5.01 6.74
C PRO A 75 -1.08 -5.34 7.04
N GLU A 76 -1.41 -5.42 8.32
CA GLU A 76 -2.75 -5.77 8.80
C GLU A 76 -3.65 -4.54 8.83
N GLN A 77 -4.80 -4.61 8.16
CA GLN A 77 -5.83 -3.54 8.14
C GLN A 77 -5.39 -2.20 7.53
N PHE A 78 -4.23 -2.12 6.87
CA PHE A 78 -3.82 -0.94 6.10
C PHE A 78 -3.11 -1.32 4.80
N ILE A 79 -3.07 -0.39 3.84
CA ILE A 79 -2.29 -0.52 2.61
C ILE A 79 -1.10 0.44 2.72
N PRO A 80 0.15 -0.03 2.68
CA PRO A 80 1.32 0.84 2.68
C PRO A 80 1.25 1.84 1.52
N ALA A 81 1.72 3.07 1.72
CA ALA A 81 1.67 4.11 0.70
C ALA A 81 2.46 3.71 -0.57
N THR A 82 3.61 3.05 -0.38
CA THR A 82 4.57 2.67 -1.42
C THR A 82 4.75 1.16 -1.60
N GLY A 83 3.97 0.34 -0.89
CA GLY A 83 4.18 -1.10 -0.80
C GLY A 83 5.46 -1.45 -0.01
N PHE A 84 6.01 -2.64 -0.23
CA PHE A 84 7.30 -3.07 0.33
C PHE A 84 8.28 -3.40 -0.81
N PRO A 85 9.04 -2.42 -1.33
CA PRO A 85 9.97 -2.65 -2.44
C PRO A 85 10.95 -3.80 -2.16
N GLY A 86 11.09 -4.72 -3.12
CA GLY A 86 12.01 -5.86 -3.00
C GLY A 86 11.54 -6.99 -2.05
N ARG A 87 10.35 -6.87 -1.47
CA ARG A 87 9.74 -7.87 -0.61
C ARG A 87 8.34 -8.23 -1.12
N ASN A 88 7.97 -9.50 -1.01
CA ASN A 88 6.58 -9.88 -1.18
C ASN A 88 5.80 -9.45 0.06
N TRP A 89 4.53 -9.10 -0.10
CA TRP A 89 3.69 -8.67 1.00
C TRP A 89 2.22 -8.93 0.72
N GLU A 90 1.46 -9.11 1.80
CA GLU A 90 0.04 -9.42 1.76
C GLU A 90 -0.71 -8.54 2.75
N VAL A 91 -1.66 -7.76 2.25
CA VAL A 91 -2.62 -7.08 3.12
C VAL A 91 -3.63 -8.10 3.60
N CYS A 92 -3.75 -8.27 4.91
CA CYS A 92 -4.88 -8.95 5.50
C CYS A 92 -5.92 -7.91 5.98
N MET A 93 -7.16 -8.04 5.52
CA MET A 93 -8.26 -7.15 5.92
C MET A 93 -9.57 -7.91 6.05
N THR A 94 -10.46 -7.36 6.85
CA THR A 94 -11.82 -7.85 7.06
C THR A 94 -12.82 -7.10 6.19
N MET A 95 -13.97 -7.72 5.89
CA MET A 95 -15.06 -7.03 5.18
C MET A 95 -15.83 -6.04 6.08
N ASN A 96 -15.79 -6.18 7.40
CA ASN A 96 -16.26 -5.19 8.38
C ASN A 96 -15.14 -4.87 9.40
N GLY A 97 -15.47 -4.57 10.66
CA GLY A 97 -14.50 -4.32 11.73
C GLY A 97 -13.97 -5.56 12.45
N HIS A 98 -14.40 -6.77 12.11
CA HIS A 98 -14.08 -8.00 12.87
C HIS A 98 -13.54 -9.14 11.99
N TRP A 99 -12.61 -9.92 12.53
CA TRP A 99 -12.08 -11.13 11.89
C TRP A 99 -13.07 -12.31 11.97
N GLY A 100 -13.66 -12.51 13.14
CA GLY A 100 -14.79 -13.44 13.33
C GLY A 100 -16.12 -12.77 12.98
N TYR A 101 -17.16 -13.59 12.81
CA TYR A 101 -18.52 -13.08 12.66
C TYR A 101 -18.97 -12.34 13.92
N ASN A 102 -19.47 -11.12 13.75
CA ASN A 102 -20.10 -10.33 14.80
C ASN A 102 -21.48 -9.90 14.30
N ALA A 103 -22.53 -10.41 14.93
CA ALA A 103 -23.92 -10.12 14.56
C ALA A 103 -24.31 -8.64 14.73
N TYR A 104 -23.53 -7.87 15.49
CA TYR A 104 -23.78 -6.44 15.75
C TYR A 104 -22.91 -5.50 14.91
N ASP A 105 -21.97 -6.02 14.10
CA ASP A 105 -21.13 -5.21 13.23
C ASP A 105 -21.68 -5.19 11.80
N GLU A 106 -22.54 -4.21 11.54
CA GLU A 106 -23.12 -3.95 10.24
C GLU A 106 -22.29 -2.98 9.37
N ASN A 107 -21.09 -2.57 9.84
CA ASN A 107 -20.23 -1.63 9.11
C ASN A 107 -19.43 -2.34 8.00
N TRP A 108 -20.16 -2.88 7.03
CA TRP A 108 -19.61 -3.60 5.89
C TRP A 108 -19.00 -2.63 4.87
N LYS A 109 -17.79 -2.94 4.43
CA LYS A 109 -17.14 -2.28 3.29
C LYS A 109 -17.92 -2.60 2.03
N SER A 110 -18.25 -1.58 1.25
CA SER A 110 -18.92 -1.76 -0.05
C SER A 110 -18.05 -2.49 -1.06
N THR A 111 -18.65 -3.16 -2.05
CA THR A 111 -17.92 -3.74 -3.21
C THR A 111 -16.99 -2.73 -3.87
N LYS A 112 -17.44 -1.47 -4.02
CA LYS A 112 -16.63 -0.38 -4.57
C LYS A 112 -15.34 -0.18 -3.76
N GLU A 113 -15.46 -0.12 -2.44
CA GLU A 113 -14.30 0.04 -1.56
C GLU A 113 -13.34 -1.14 -1.69
N LEU A 114 -13.86 -2.37 -1.70
CA LEU A 114 -13.05 -3.59 -1.81
C LEU A 114 -12.32 -3.69 -3.15
N LEU A 115 -12.96 -3.32 -4.26
CA LEU A 115 -12.33 -3.25 -5.58
C LEU A 115 -11.22 -2.20 -5.62
N ILE A 116 -11.47 -1.00 -5.08
CA ILE A 116 -10.44 0.05 -5.01
C ILE A 116 -9.24 -0.43 -4.19
N LYS A 117 -9.46 -1.13 -3.07
CA LYS A 117 -8.39 -1.72 -2.26
C LYS A 117 -7.59 -2.77 -3.05
N LEU A 118 -8.28 -3.69 -3.73
CA LEU A 118 -7.63 -4.69 -4.58
C LEU A 118 -6.73 -4.04 -5.65
N ILE A 119 -7.25 -3.02 -6.34
CA ILE A 119 -6.50 -2.26 -7.36
C ILE A 119 -5.30 -1.54 -6.74
N ASP A 120 -5.47 -0.87 -5.59
CA ASP A 120 -4.39 -0.16 -4.90
C ASP A 120 -3.28 -1.14 -4.47
N ILE A 121 -3.65 -2.28 -3.89
CA ILE A 121 -2.72 -3.33 -3.45
C ILE A 121 -1.95 -3.91 -4.64
N ALA A 122 -2.64 -4.33 -5.71
CA ALA A 122 -2.02 -4.88 -6.91
C ALA A 122 -1.09 -3.84 -7.59
N SER A 123 -1.50 -2.57 -7.61
CA SER A 123 -0.68 -1.47 -8.16
C SER A 123 0.63 -1.23 -7.40
N LYS A 124 0.73 -1.72 -6.16
CA LYS A 124 1.92 -1.60 -5.30
C LYS A 124 2.64 -2.96 -5.14
N GLY A 125 2.24 -3.98 -5.90
CA GLY A 125 2.86 -5.31 -5.89
C GLY A 125 2.46 -6.21 -4.73
N GLY A 126 1.38 -5.91 -4.02
CA GLY A 126 0.91 -6.71 -2.89
C GLY A 126 -0.11 -7.77 -3.29
N ASN A 127 -0.35 -8.72 -2.38
CA ASN A 127 -1.50 -9.61 -2.41
C ASN A 127 -2.61 -9.11 -1.47
N PHE A 128 -3.88 -9.43 -1.78
CA PHE A 128 -5.02 -9.06 -0.94
C PHE A 128 -5.68 -10.29 -0.32
N LEU A 129 -5.40 -10.52 0.96
CA LEU A 129 -6.09 -11.52 1.79
C LEU A 129 -7.33 -10.89 2.41
N LEU A 130 -8.49 -11.12 1.77
CA LEU A 130 -9.78 -10.62 2.23
C LEU A 130 -10.48 -11.68 3.09
N ASN A 131 -10.64 -11.40 4.38
CA ASN A 131 -11.28 -12.28 5.34
C ASN A 131 -12.81 -12.17 5.34
N VAL A 132 -13.45 -13.33 5.46
CA VAL A 132 -14.90 -13.47 5.70
C VAL A 132 -15.13 -14.40 6.88
N GLY A 133 -15.76 -13.91 7.94
CA GLY A 133 -16.17 -14.73 9.09
C GLY A 133 -17.53 -15.40 8.84
N PRO A 134 -17.62 -16.74 8.79
CA PRO A 134 -18.90 -17.44 8.73
C PRO A 134 -19.70 -17.28 10.03
N THR A 135 -21.03 -17.41 9.95
CA THR A 135 -21.90 -17.49 11.14
C THR A 135 -21.59 -18.75 11.96
N ALA A 136 -22.19 -18.87 13.15
CA ALA A 136 -22.04 -20.05 14.00
C ALA A 136 -22.52 -21.35 13.32
N GLU A 137 -23.41 -21.24 12.34
CA GLU A 137 -23.92 -22.33 11.50
C GLU A 137 -23.01 -22.63 10.30
N GLY A 138 -21.88 -21.94 10.15
CA GLY A 138 -20.95 -22.10 9.03
C GLY A 138 -21.38 -21.42 7.74
N ILE A 139 -22.30 -20.46 7.80
CA ILE A 139 -22.85 -19.77 6.63
C ILE A 139 -22.05 -18.49 6.36
N ILE A 140 -21.66 -18.26 5.11
CA ILE A 140 -21.09 -16.97 4.70
C ILE A 140 -22.21 -15.91 4.68
N PRO A 141 -22.06 -14.76 5.39
CA PRO A 141 -23.07 -13.71 5.37
C PRO A 141 -23.40 -13.25 3.95
N GLU A 142 -24.68 -13.02 3.67
CA GLU A 142 -25.17 -12.71 2.31
C GLU A 142 -24.51 -11.46 1.71
N VAL A 143 -24.31 -10.41 2.52
CA VAL A 143 -23.57 -9.20 2.11
C VAL A 143 -22.15 -9.52 1.62
N CYS A 144 -21.46 -10.44 2.30
CA CYS A 144 -20.12 -10.86 1.91
C CYS A 144 -20.16 -11.63 0.58
N ALA A 145 -21.09 -12.60 0.47
CA ALA A 145 -21.25 -13.40 -0.74
C ALA A 145 -21.61 -12.53 -1.97
N ASN A 146 -22.49 -11.55 -1.82
CA ASN A 146 -22.87 -10.64 -2.90
C ASN A 146 -21.70 -9.75 -3.34
N SER A 147 -20.99 -9.15 -2.39
CA SER A 147 -19.81 -8.33 -2.72
C SER A 147 -18.72 -9.13 -3.42
N LEU A 148 -18.45 -10.37 -2.97
CA LEU A 148 -17.47 -11.25 -3.61
C LEU A 148 -17.89 -11.65 -5.04
N LYS A 149 -19.18 -11.89 -5.28
CA LYS A 149 -19.71 -12.17 -6.64
C LYS A 149 -19.53 -10.96 -7.55
N GLU A 150 -19.89 -9.76 -7.11
CA GLU A 150 -19.73 -8.53 -7.88
C GLU A 150 -18.25 -8.24 -8.18
N MET A 151 -17.35 -8.44 -7.20
CA MET A 151 -15.90 -8.38 -7.45
C MET A 151 -15.46 -9.40 -8.50
N GLY A 152 -15.97 -10.63 -8.42
CA GLY A 152 -15.71 -11.68 -9.40
C GLY A 152 -16.20 -11.33 -10.81
N GLU A 153 -17.34 -10.65 -10.94
CA GLU A 153 -17.84 -10.16 -12.23
C GLU A 153 -16.92 -9.10 -12.85
N TRP A 154 -16.44 -8.16 -12.04
CA TRP A 154 -15.45 -7.18 -12.49
C TRP A 154 -14.13 -7.85 -12.89
N LEU A 155 -13.66 -8.83 -12.11
CA LEU A 155 -12.42 -9.59 -12.38
C LEU A 155 -12.51 -10.49 -13.61
N LYS A 156 -13.69 -11.01 -13.98
CA LYS A 156 -13.86 -11.75 -15.25
C LYS A 156 -13.50 -10.91 -16.46
N ILE A 157 -13.75 -9.59 -16.40
CA ILE A 157 -13.46 -8.65 -17.48
C ILE A 157 -12.04 -8.10 -17.34
N ASN A 158 -11.66 -7.70 -16.12
CA ASN A 158 -10.46 -6.91 -15.88
C ASN A 158 -9.31 -7.72 -15.26
N GLY A 159 -9.44 -9.03 -15.07
CA GLY A 159 -8.48 -9.86 -14.33
C GLY A 159 -7.07 -9.86 -14.88
N GLU A 160 -6.88 -9.64 -16.19
CA GLU A 160 -5.52 -9.49 -16.79
C GLU A 160 -4.75 -8.32 -16.17
N SER A 161 -5.46 -7.29 -15.69
CA SER A 161 -4.89 -6.10 -15.04
C SER A 161 -4.64 -6.24 -13.53
N ILE A 162 -4.89 -7.42 -12.96
CA ILE A 162 -4.68 -7.73 -11.54
C ILE A 162 -3.76 -8.95 -11.37
N TYR A 163 -4.01 -10.04 -12.10
CA TYR A 163 -3.28 -11.29 -11.92
C TYR A 163 -1.95 -11.32 -12.66
N GLY A 164 -0.88 -11.61 -11.91
CA GLY A 164 0.49 -11.74 -12.45
C GLY A 164 1.01 -10.44 -13.06
N VAL A 165 0.59 -9.31 -12.50
CA VAL A 165 1.10 -7.98 -12.86
C VAL A 165 2.28 -7.59 -11.98
N GLN A 166 3.03 -6.59 -12.44
CA GLN A 166 4.08 -5.90 -11.72
C GLN A 166 3.53 -4.58 -11.16
N PRO A 167 4.17 -4.03 -10.11
CA PRO A 167 3.82 -2.73 -9.55
C PRO A 167 3.76 -1.63 -10.61
N SER A 168 2.98 -0.59 -10.31
CA SER A 168 2.96 0.66 -11.06
C SER A 168 4.37 1.22 -11.20
N PRO A 169 4.79 1.66 -12.40
CA PRO A 169 6.00 2.46 -12.52
C PRO A 169 5.78 3.88 -12.00
N PHE A 170 4.53 4.30 -11.82
CA PHE A 170 4.18 5.64 -11.35
C PHE A 170 4.12 5.67 -9.83
N PRO A 171 4.76 6.67 -9.19
CA PRO A 171 4.67 6.83 -7.74
C PRO A 171 3.30 7.36 -7.30
N TYR A 172 2.60 8.09 -8.17
CA TYR A 172 1.29 8.66 -7.91
C TYR A 172 0.56 8.92 -9.22
N LEU A 173 -0.77 8.74 -9.19
CA LEU A 173 -1.70 9.11 -10.24
C LEU A 173 -2.95 9.73 -9.61
N SER A 174 -3.38 10.89 -10.08
CA SER A 174 -4.49 11.67 -9.48
C SER A 174 -5.86 11.10 -9.80
N TRP A 175 -5.97 10.37 -10.91
CA TRP A 175 -7.22 9.83 -11.44
C TRP A 175 -7.43 8.34 -11.12
N GLY A 176 -6.44 7.67 -10.50
CA GLY A 176 -6.54 6.24 -10.22
C GLY A 176 -5.21 5.54 -9.96
N ARG A 177 -5.02 4.37 -10.56
CA ARG A 177 -3.85 3.48 -10.37
C ARG A 177 -3.38 2.87 -11.68
N ALA A 178 -2.18 2.30 -11.67
CA ALA A 178 -1.67 1.52 -12.79
C ALA A 178 -1.06 0.20 -12.33
N THR A 179 -1.09 -0.79 -13.22
CA THR A 179 -0.33 -2.04 -13.08
C THR A 179 0.39 -2.32 -14.40
N GLN A 180 1.46 -3.10 -14.37
CA GLN A 180 2.23 -3.41 -15.57
C GLN A 180 2.28 -4.91 -15.85
N LYS A 181 2.20 -5.31 -17.12
CA LYS A 181 2.51 -6.68 -17.54
C LYS A 181 3.31 -6.65 -18.84
N GLY A 182 4.62 -6.86 -18.73
CA GLY A 182 5.53 -6.68 -19.85
C GLY A 182 5.44 -5.26 -20.43
N GLN A 183 5.13 -5.17 -21.73
CA GLN A 183 4.98 -3.91 -22.46
C GLN A 183 3.55 -3.32 -22.43
N LYS A 184 2.69 -3.81 -21.52
CA LYS A 184 1.35 -3.27 -21.27
C LYS A 184 1.29 -2.55 -19.94
N LEU A 185 0.69 -1.37 -19.94
CA LEU A 185 0.19 -0.69 -18.74
C LEU A 185 -1.31 -0.78 -18.70
N PHE A 186 -1.87 -1.21 -17.57
CA PHE A 186 -3.30 -1.16 -17.29
C PHE A 186 -3.56 0.03 -16.37
N LEU A 187 -4.22 1.05 -16.90
CA LEU A 187 -4.61 2.26 -16.21
C LEU A 187 -6.01 2.06 -15.63
N HIS A 188 -6.09 1.89 -14.33
CA HIS A 188 -7.32 1.75 -13.56
C HIS A 188 -7.85 3.14 -13.22
N VAL A 189 -8.76 3.67 -14.05
CA VAL A 189 -9.32 5.01 -13.90
C VAL A 189 -10.50 4.97 -12.94
N LEU A 190 -10.29 5.51 -11.73
CA LEU A 190 -11.30 5.60 -10.66
C LEU A 190 -12.14 6.86 -10.83
N ASP A 191 -11.51 7.96 -11.24
CA ASP A 191 -12.14 9.25 -11.48
C ASP A 191 -12.06 9.61 -12.95
N TRP A 192 -13.11 9.26 -13.71
CA TRP A 192 -13.15 9.48 -15.16
C TRP A 192 -13.11 10.99 -15.52
N PRO A 193 -12.08 11.47 -16.23
CA PRO A 193 -11.94 12.89 -16.53
C PRO A 193 -13.07 13.46 -17.40
N LYS A 194 -13.76 14.48 -16.89
CA LYS A 194 -14.87 15.16 -17.60
C LYS A 194 -14.44 15.94 -18.84
N ASN A 195 -13.17 16.33 -18.91
CA ASN A 195 -12.59 17.03 -20.05
C ASN A 195 -12.21 16.08 -21.22
N GLY A 196 -12.47 14.77 -21.06
CA GLY A 196 -12.16 13.75 -22.08
C GLY A 196 -10.67 13.49 -22.27
N LYS A 197 -9.81 13.87 -21.32
CA LYS A 197 -8.35 13.70 -21.42
C LYS A 197 -7.80 13.06 -20.15
N LEU A 198 -7.10 11.94 -20.32
CA LEU A 198 -6.27 11.35 -19.27
C LEU A 198 -4.82 11.75 -19.47
N PHE A 199 -4.19 12.26 -18.41
CA PHE A 199 -2.77 12.59 -18.42
C PHE A 199 -1.99 11.46 -17.75
N VAL A 200 -1.06 10.86 -18.49
CA VAL A 200 -0.23 9.75 -18.02
C VAL A 200 1.22 10.23 -17.98
N PRO A 201 1.86 10.36 -16.81
CA PRO A 201 3.18 10.99 -16.66
C PRO A 201 4.33 10.06 -17.10
N MET A 202 4.32 9.68 -18.37
CA MET A 202 5.32 8.86 -19.04
C MET A 202 5.72 9.45 -20.39
N THR A 203 6.92 9.13 -20.86
CA THR A 203 7.47 9.63 -22.14
C THR A 203 7.69 8.52 -23.18
N ASN A 204 7.31 7.27 -22.91
CA ASN A 204 7.45 6.19 -23.88
C ASN A 204 6.62 6.46 -25.14
N ILE A 205 7.06 5.83 -26.23
CA ILE A 205 6.27 5.70 -27.45
C ILE A 205 5.12 4.74 -27.21
N ILE A 206 3.89 5.24 -27.30
CA ILE A 206 2.67 4.43 -27.24
C ILE A 206 2.36 3.87 -28.63
N THR A 207 2.13 2.57 -28.69
CA THR A 207 1.84 1.84 -29.92
C THR A 207 0.36 1.50 -30.06
N LYS A 208 -0.33 1.27 -28.94
CA LYS A 208 -1.79 1.10 -28.89
C LYS A 208 -2.35 1.65 -27.59
N ALA A 209 -3.58 2.13 -27.67
CA ALA A 209 -4.41 2.46 -26.51
C ALA A 209 -5.84 1.98 -26.76
N TYR A 210 -6.46 1.32 -25.78
CA TYR A 210 -7.83 0.79 -25.89
C TYR A 210 -8.45 0.55 -24.51
N LEU A 211 -9.77 0.36 -24.45
CA LEU A 211 -10.46 -0.06 -23.22
C LEU A 211 -10.36 -1.58 -23.05
N LEU A 212 -9.95 -2.08 -21.88
CA LEU A 212 -9.80 -3.52 -21.66
C LEU A 212 -11.12 -4.28 -21.84
N GLN A 213 -12.23 -3.70 -21.35
CA GLN A 213 -13.57 -4.25 -21.53
C GLN A 213 -14.04 -4.25 -23.00
N TYR A 214 -13.52 -3.32 -23.81
CA TYR A 214 -13.90 -3.17 -25.22
C TYR A 214 -12.66 -2.97 -26.10
N PRO A 215 -11.83 -4.02 -26.32
CA PRO A 215 -10.55 -3.89 -27.03
C PRO A 215 -10.66 -3.37 -28.47
N GLN A 216 -11.83 -3.51 -29.08
CA GLN A 216 -12.16 -2.95 -30.39
C GLN A 216 -12.22 -1.41 -30.40
N ILE A 217 -12.47 -0.78 -29.24
CA ILE A 217 -12.50 0.69 -29.10
C ILE A 217 -11.07 1.20 -28.92
N LYS A 218 -10.47 1.65 -30.01
CA LYS A 218 -9.16 2.28 -30.02
C LYS A 218 -9.25 3.71 -29.49
N LEU A 219 -8.33 4.07 -28.59
CA LEU A 219 -8.15 5.41 -28.07
C LEU A 219 -6.99 6.08 -28.79
N THR A 220 -7.08 7.39 -29.02
CA THR A 220 -5.98 8.16 -29.62
C THR A 220 -5.09 8.72 -28.52
N THR A 221 -3.78 8.72 -28.77
CA THR A 221 -2.78 9.23 -27.84
C THR A 221 -1.94 10.32 -28.47
N LYS A 222 -1.53 11.31 -27.68
CA LYS A 222 -0.59 12.35 -28.07
C LYS A 222 0.54 12.43 -27.06
N SER A 223 1.78 12.35 -27.53
CA SER A 223 2.95 12.61 -26.70
C SER A 223 3.13 14.11 -26.47
N GLU A 224 3.37 14.49 -25.22
CA GLU A 224 3.79 15.81 -24.78
C GLU A 224 5.12 15.67 -24.01
N LYS A 225 5.76 16.78 -23.62
CA LYS A 225 7.15 16.79 -23.13
C LYS A 225 7.43 15.79 -22.00
N GLU A 226 6.51 15.64 -21.06
CA GLU A 226 6.69 14.85 -19.83
C GLU A 226 5.52 13.88 -19.57
N ARG A 227 4.65 13.69 -20.57
CA ARG A 227 3.43 12.91 -20.43
C ARG A 227 2.87 12.43 -21.77
N VAL A 228 1.97 11.46 -21.69
CA VAL A 228 1.07 11.06 -22.76
C VAL A 228 -0.34 11.55 -22.42
N VAL A 229 -1.02 12.12 -23.40
CA VAL A 229 -2.44 12.45 -23.32
C VAL A 229 -3.24 11.36 -24.02
N VAL A 230 -4.13 10.68 -23.31
CA VAL A 230 -5.09 9.71 -23.88
C VAL A 230 -6.43 10.41 -24.03
N ASN A 231 -6.97 10.45 -25.25
CA ASN A 231 -8.32 10.98 -25.47
C ASN A 231 -9.36 9.92 -25.11
N LEU A 232 -10.28 10.30 -24.25
CA LEU A 232 -11.27 9.41 -23.65
C LEU A 232 -12.64 9.58 -24.30
N PRO A 233 -13.45 8.51 -24.37
CA PRO A 233 -14.87 8.65 -24.61
C PRO A 233 -15.55 9.44 -23.47
N LYS A 234 -16.75 9.94 -23.75
CA LYS A 234 -17.53 10.76 -22.81
C LYS A 234 -17.81 10.05 -21.48
N TYR A 235 -17.93 8.72 -21.49
CA TYR A 235 -18.22 7.91 -20.32
C TYR A 235 -17.25 6.74 -20.23
N GLY A 236 -16.78 6.46 -19.01
CA GLY A 236 -16.08 5.23 -18.69
C GLY A 236 -17.04 4.04 -18.71
N PRO A 237 -16.60 2.86 -19.17
CA PRO A 237 -17.46 1.69 -19.30
C PRO A 237 -17.84 1.03 -17.97
N ASP A 238 -17.08 1.29 -16.88
CA ASP A 238 -17.30 0.73 -15.55
C ASP A 238 -17.55 1.82 -14.50
N LYS A 239 -18.40 1.52 -13.51
CA LYS A 239 -18.85 2.46 -12.46
C LYS A 239 -17.86 2.61 -11.29
N VAL A 240 -16.96 1.65 -11.11
CA VAL A 240 -15.97 1.64 -10.03
C VAL A 240 -14.58 1.97 -10.57
N ALA A 241 -14.12 1.22 -11.57
CA ALA A 241 -12.80 1.36 -12.15
C ALA A 241 -12.82 0.92 -13.61
N SER A 242 -12.68 1.90 -14.50
CA SER A 242 -12.55 1.65 -15.94
C SER A 242 -11.10 1.40 -16.31
N VAL A 243 -10.79 0.29 -16.99
CA VAL A 243 -9.41 -0.08 -17.31
C VAL A 243 -9.06 0.27 -18.76
N ILE A 244 -8.05 1.12 -18.94
CA ILE A 244 -7.43 1.43 -20.24
C ILE A 244 -6.11 0.67 -20.34
N VAL A 245 -5.85 0.05 -21.49
CA VAL A 245 -4.57 -0.57 -21.80
C VAL A 245 -3.75 0.38 -22.66
N LEU A 246 -2.50 0.63 -22.27
CA LEU A 246 -1.47 1.24 -23.10
C LEU A 246 -0.40 0.20 -23.42
N GLU A 247 -0.18 -0.07 -24.71
CA GLU A 247 1.00 -0.81 -25.17
C GLU A 247 2.11 0.18 -25.52
N PHE A 248 3.30 0.02 -24.92
CA PHE A 248 4.42 0.96 -25.08
C PHE A 248 5.71 0.25 -25.50
N LYS A 249 6.71 1.01 -25.98
CA LYS A 249 8.05 0.48 -26.35
C LYS A 249 9.10 0.74 -25.27
N GLY A 250 9.97 -0.25 -25.06
CA GLY A 250 11.07 -0.20 -24.09
C GLY A 250 10.60 -0.27 -22.64
N ASN A 251 11.53 -0.09 -21.71
CA ASN A 251 11.23 0.00 -20.27
C ASN A 251 10.39 1.26 -19.96
N PRO A 252 9.53 1.25 -18.94
CA PRO A 252 8.79 2.45 -18.51
C PRO A 252 9.72 3.65 -18.31
N SER A 253 9.41 4.75 -18.96
CA SER A 253 10.11 6.03 -18.85
C SER A 253 9.19 7.01 -18.15
N VAL A 254 9.35 7.08 -16.82
CA VAL A 254 8.56 7.90 -15.90
C VAL A 254 9.46 8.90 -15.20
N LEU A 255 8.90 10.03 -14.80
CA LEU A 255 9.66 11.01 -14.01
C LEU A 255 9.91 10.48 -12.60
N PRO A 256 11.11 10.71 -12.04
CA PRO A 256 11.41 10.30 -10.67
C PRO A 256 10.59 11.12 -9.66
N VAL A 257 10.35 10.50 -8.50
CA VAL A 257 9.76 11.15 -7.32
C VAL A 257 10.64 12.35 -6.93
N PRO A 258 10.07 13.57 -6.82
CA PRO A 258 10.81 14.77 -6.47
C PRO A 258 11.66 14.69 -5.20
N THR A 259 11.20 13.97 -4.18
CA THR A 259 11.88 13.85 -2.87
C THR A 259 12.94 12.78 -2.82
N ARG A 260 12.99 11.85 -3.78
CA ARG A 260 13.88 10.69 -3.70
C ARG A 260 15.35 11.12 -3.65
N ASP A 261 16.12 10.46 -2.78
CA ASP A 261 17.55 10.70 -2.56
C ASP A 261 17.90 12.12 -2.08
N ILE A 262 16.92 12.92 -1.64
CA ILE A 262 17.14 14.18 -0.95
C ILE A 262 17.35 13.89 0.54
N ILE A 263 18.26 14.62 1.20
CA ILE A 263 18.30 14.67 2.66
C ILE A 263 17.58 15.95 3.07
N PRO A 264 16.38 15.87 3.70
CA PRO A 264 15.67 17.06 4.13
C PRO A 264 16.38 17.72 5.32
N THR A 265 16.08 18.99 5.55
CA THR A 265 16.46 19.69 6.79
C THR A 265 15.34 19.49 7.80
N VAL A 266 15.66 19.10 9.03
CA VAL A 266 14.67 18.89 10.10
C VAL A 266 14.92 19.84 11.27
N SER A 267 13.87 20.16 12.02
CA SER A 267 13.98 21.00 13.21
C SER A 267 14.83 20.36 14.31
N SER A 268 14.74 19.04 14.43
CA SER A 268 15.43 18.21 15.42
C SER A 268 15.37 16.75 15.01
N GLU A 269 16.23 15.93 15.60
CA GLU A 269 16.25 14.48 15.39
C GLU A 269 16.88 13.71 16.57
N SER A 270 16.65 12.40 16.61
CA SER A 270 17.24 11.47 17.58
C SER A 270 17.95 10.32 16.87
N GLU A 271 19.22 10.05 17.17
CA GLU A 271 19.95 8.89 16.63
C GLU A 271 19.33 7.56 17.09
N PRO A 272 19.22 6.53 16.21
CA PRO A 272 19.64 6.48 14.81
C PRO A 272 18.60 6.99 13.78
N ASN A 273 17.48 7.54 14.26
CA ASN A 273 16.33 7.93 13.45
C ASN A 273 16.47 9.36 12.87
N THR A 274 17.41 9.52 11.94
CA THR A 274 17.80 10.84 11.39
C THR A 274 17.06 11.19 10.09
N ALA A 275 17.19 12.44 9.63
CA ALA A 275 16.58 12.94 8.40
C ALA A 275 16.95 12.14 7.15
N LYS A 276 18.12 11.48 7.15
CA LYS A 276 18.62 10.64 6.04
C LYS A 276 17.71 9.44 5.75
N ASN A 277 16.92 9.04 6.73
CA ASN A 277 16.05 7.87 6.67
C ASN A 277 14.73 8.14 5.93
N LEU A 278 14.35 9.41 5.73
CA LEU A 278 13.01 9.76 5.26
C LEU A 278 12.74 9.44 3.78
N PHE A 279 13.76 9.59 2.92
CA PHE A 279 13.61 9.51 1.46
C PHE A 279 14.49 8.44 0.81
N ASN A 280 14.96 7.46 1.60
CA ASN A 280 15.81 6.37 1.13
C ASN A 280 15.01 5.15 0.60
N GLY A 281 13.71 5.09 0.87
CA GLY A 281 12.82 4.03 0.41
C GLY A 281 12.90 2.72 1.21
N ASP A 282 13.58 2.69 2.36
CA ASP A 282 13.55 1.55 3.27
C ASP A 282 12.36 1.70 4.26
N PRO A 283 11.35 0.82 4.21
CA PRO A 283 10.19 0.93 5.09
C PRO A 283 10.50 0.69 6.58
N LYS A 284 11.69 0.15 6.92
CA LYS A 284 12.13 -0.06 8.31
C LYS A 284 12.77 1.19 8.91
N ASP A 285 13.29 2.05 8.05
CA ASP A 285 13.91 3.28 8.45
C ASP A 285 12.85 4.31 8.83
N LYS A 286 13.25 5.24 9.71
CA LYS A 286 12.39 6.28 10.22
C LYS A 286 13.19 7.49 10.66
N TRP A 287 12.53 8.63 10.67
CA TRP A 287 12.97 9.82 11.37
C TRP A 287 12.12 10.01 12.63
N GLN A 288 12.75 10.50 13.70
CA GLN A 288 12.09 10.85 14.95
C GLN A 288 12.65 12.16 15.47
N ALA A 289 11.76 13.08 15.87
CA ALA A 289 12.16 14.33 16.52
C ALA A 289 12.88 14.08 17.86
N LYS A 290 13.54 15.12 18.39
CA LYS A 290 14.26 15.00 19.66
C LYS A 290 13.32 14.73 20.83
N LYS A 291 13.75 13.86 21.76
CA LYS A 291 12.99 13.51 22.97
C LYS A 291 12.42 14.75 23.69
N GLY A 292 11.12 14.73 23.99
CA GLY A 292 10.39 15.82 24.64
C GLY A 292 9.87 16.92 23.70
N GLU A 293 10.14 16.86 22.39
CA GLU A 293 9.59 17.81 21.42
C GLU A 293 8.33 17.25 20.75
N ASN A 294 7.17 17.79 21.12
CA ASN A 294 5.89 17.40 20.52
C ASN A 294 5.54 18.16 19.23
N LYS A 295 6.37 19.13 18.82
CA LYS A 295 6.23 19.92 17.59
C LYS A 295 7.55 19.95 16.86
N SER A 296 7.51 19.66 15.57
CA SER A 296 8.71 19.63 14.72
C SER A 296 8.34 19.93 13.27
N TRP A 297 9.36 20.16 12.44
CA TRP A 297 9.16 20.36 11.01
C TRP A 297 10.24 19.67 10.18
N ILE A 298 9.86 19.32 8.95
CA ILE A 298 10.70 18.74 7.93
C ILE A 298 10.62 19.66 6.71
N GLU A 299 11.75 20.23 6.29
CA GLU A 299 11.88 21.10 5.14
C GLU A 299 12.58 20.37 3.98
N VAL A 300 11.98 20.47 2.81
CA VAL A 300 12.44 19.83 1.58
C VAL A 300 12.78 20.90 0.55
N ASP A 301 14.03 20.89 0.10
CA ASP A 301 14.50 21.68 -1.03
C ASP A 301 14.61 20.80 -2.28
N LEU A 302 13.64 20.94 -3.19
CA LEU A 302 13.58 20.19 -4.45
C LEU A 302 14.64 20.64 -5.48
N LYS A 303 15.51 21.59 -5.15
CA LYS A 303 16.58 22.18 -5.97
C LYS A 303 16.10 22.98 -7.19
N LYS A 304 14.89 22.72 -7.67
CA LYS A 304 14.23 23.45 -8.75
C LYS A 304 12.74 23.59 -8.46
N SER A 305 12.17 24.69 -8.93
CA SER A 305 10.72 24.91 -8.90
C SER A 305 9.99 23.77 -9.62
N THR A 306 9.19 23.02 -8.86
CA THR A 306 8.49 21.81 -9.31
C THR A 306 7.00 21.94 -8.96
N SER A 307 6.14 21.53 -9.88
CA SER A 307 4.69 21.47 -9.64
C SER A 307 4.35 20.20 -8.85
N ILE A 308 3.87 20.36 -7.62
CA ILE A 308 3.47 19.28 -6.70
C ILE A 308 1.96 19.33 -6.52
N SER A 309 1.30 18.16 -6.48
CA SER A 309 -0.16 18.07 -6.29
C SER A 309 -0.61 16.99 -5.32
N CYS A 310 0.33 16.28 -4.70
CA CYS A 310 0.03 15.26 -3.71
C CYS A 310 1.23 15.06 -2.78
N PHE A 311 0.96 14.61 -1.57
CA PHE A 311 1.96 14.15 -0.62
C PHE A 311 1.52 12.87 0.07
N SER A 312 2.47 12.12 0.61
CA SER A 312 2.21 11.00 1.51
C SER A 312 3.02 11.11 2.80
N ILE A 313 2.44 10.62 3.89
CA ILE A 313 3.10 10.44 5.19
C ILE A 313 2.84 9.00 5.63
N VAL A 314 3.90 8.31 6.04
CA VAL A 314 3.83 6.96 6.61
C VAL A 314 4.33 7.03 8.04
N GLU A 315 3.45 6.74 9.01
CA GLU A 315 3.83 6.58 10.42
C GLU A 315 4.20 5.12 10.72
N PRO A 316 5.04 4.87 11.75
CA PRO A 316 5.29 3.51 12.21
C PRO A 316 3.99 2.83 12.62
N TRP A 317 3.77 1.60 12.15
CA TRP A 317 2.56 0.86 12.45
C TRP A 317 2.73 -0.05 13.67
N HIS A 318 1.87 0.10 14.66
CA HIS A 318 1.53 -0.98 15.60
C HIS A 318 0.02 -0.92 15.91
N PRO A 319 -0.66 -2.06 16.11
CA PRO A 319 -2.12 -2.10 16.32
C PRO A 319 -2.64 -1.23 17.48
N TRP A 320 -1.81 -1.01 18.50
CA TRP A 320 -2.12 -0.23 19.69
C TRP A 320 -1.61 1.22 19.64
N ASP A 321 -0.98 1.63 18.53
CA ASP A 321 -0.26 2.90 18.43
C ASP A 321 -1.13 3.92 17.67
N ASN A 322 -2.01 4.60 18.40
CA ASN A 322 -2.93 5.61 17.87
C ASN A 322 -2.26 6.99 17.83
N ARG A 323 -1.15 7.11 17.08
CA ARG A 323 -0.35 8.35 17.04
C ARG A 323 -1.11 9.49 16.38
N GLY A 324 -1.38 9.35 15.08
CA GLY A 324 -2.21 10.29 14.34
C GLY A 324 -1.73 11.74 14.51
N HIS A 325 -0.50 12.04 14.08
CA HIS A 325 0.03 13.40 14.15
C HIS A 325 -0.90 14.41 13.47
N LYS A 326 -1.06 15.59 14.06
CA LYS A 326 -1.55 16.74 13.30
C LYS A 326 -0.45 17.16 12.34
N PHE A 327 -0.83 17.58 11.15
CA PHE A 327 0.11 18.08 10.16
C PHE A 327 -0.36 19.38 9.52
N ALA A 328 0.60 20.15 9.02
CA ALA A 328 0.37 21.24 8.07
C ALA A 328 1.46 21.22 7.01
N LEU A 329 1.09 20.97 5.75
CA LEU A 329 1.98 21.05 4.61
C LEU A 329 1.98 22.48 4.07
N GLN A 330 3.17 23.04 3.87
CA GLN A 330 3.39 24.41 3.43
C GLN A 330 4.35 24.45 2.25
N TYR A 331 4.30 25.54 1.47
CA TYR A 331 5.34 25.91 0.50
C TYR A 331 5.86 27.31 0.77
N LYS A 332 7.06 27.59 0.27
CA LYS A 332 7.67 28.92 0.39
C LYS A 332 7.36 29.77 -0.84
N ASP A 333 6.71 30.91 -0.63
CA ASP A 333 6.42 31.94 -1.63
C ASP A 333 7.20 33.22 -1.29
N GLY A 334 8.26 33.49 -2.04
CA GLY A 334 9.25 34.51 -1.69
C GLY A 334 9.88 34.24 -0.31
N THR A 335 9.57 35.09 0.67
CA THR A 335 10.05 34.95 2.05
C THR A 335 9.02 34.31 2.99
N LYS A 336 7.77 34.13 2.56
CA LYS A 336 6.66 33.68 3.40
C LYS A 336 6.37 32.18 3.20
N TRP A 337 6.03 31.50 4.30
CA TRP A 337 5.44 30.16 4.25
C TRP A 337 3.92 30.25 4.15
N THR A 338 3.35 29.55 3.17
CA THR A 338 1.90 29.48 2.93
C THR A 338 1.43 28.05 3.10
N THR A 339 0.38 27.85 3.91
CA THR A 339 -0.24 26.55 4.13
C THR A 339 -1.02 26.10 2.89
N ILE A 340 -0.76 24.86 2.46
CA ILE A 340 -1.47 24.18 1.39
C ILE A 340 -2.67 23.44 1.98
N ILE A 341 -2.42 22.63 3.01
CA ILE A 341 -3.39 21.74 3.64
C ILE A 341 -2.94 21.40 5.06
N GLU A 342 -3.91 21.16 5.94
CA GLU A 342 -3.70 20.77 7.33
C GLU A 342 -4.71 19.69 7.73
N GLY A 343 -4.35 18.84 8.69
CA GLY A 343 -5.20 17.73 9.09
C GLY A 343 -4.57 16.85 10.14
N LYS A 344 -5.08 15.61 10.22
CA LYS A 344 -4.54 14.54 11.09
C LYS A 344 -4.16 13.35 10.21
N THR A 345 -2.98 12.79 10.44
CA THR A 345 -2.55 11.60 9.74
C THR A 345 -3.44 10.40 10.09
N LYS A 346 -3.42 9.39 9.21
CA LYS A 346 -4.19 8.15 9.35
C LYS A 346 -3.31 6.97 9.77
N GLY A 347 -2.16 7.23 10.40
CA GLY A 347 -1.15 6.21 10.68
C GLY A 347 -0.34 5.85 9.43
N SER A 348 -0.23 4.56 9.14
CA SER A 348 0.77 3.98 8.23
C SER A 348 0.42 4.03 6.74
N GLY A 349 -0.22 5.11 6.31
CA GLY A 349 -0.67 5.29 4.92
C GLY A 349 -1.54 6.52 4.72
N HIS A 350 -1.04 7.69 5.07
CA HIS A 350 -1.73 8.95 4.78
C HIS A 350 -1.29 9.48 3.41
N THR A 351 -2.23 9.75 2.52
CA THR A 351 -1.96 10.34 1.20
C THR A 351 -3.08 11.30 0.87
N GLU A 352 -2.74 12.53 0.51
CA GLU A 352 -3.71 13.56 0.18
C GLU A 352 -3.27 14.38 -1.03
N SER A 353 -4.25 14.74 -1.84
CA SER A 353 -4.08 15.45 -3.10
C SER A 353 -4.63 16.87 -2.97
N PHE A 354 -4.03 17.80 -3.69
CA PHE A 354 -4.37 19.22 -3.66
C PHE A 354 -4.13 19.87 -5.04
N ALA A 355 -4.68 21.07 -5.23
CA ALA A 355 -4.49 21.81 -6.49
C ALA A 355 -2.98 22.05 -6.74
N PRO A 356 -2.46 21.89 -7.98
CA PRO A 356 -1.03 21.96 -8.25
C PRO A 356 -0.37 23.25 -7.73
N ILE A 357 0.66 23.11 -6.90
CA ILE A 357 1.48 24.19 -6.36
C ILE A 357 2.88 24.10 -6.95
N LYS A 358 3.35 25.19 -7.57
CA LYS A 358 4.67 25.28 -8.17
C LYS A 358 5.63 26.01 -7.21
N ALA A 359 6.51 25.24 -6.55
CA ALA A 359 7.49 25.78 -5.61
C ALA A 359 8.77 24.95 -5.60
N GLN A 360 9.84 25.49 -5.01
CA GLN A 360 11.09 24.76 -4.77
C GLN A 360 11.15 24.20 -3.34
N LEU A 361 10.67 24.98 -2.36
CA LEU A 361 10.75 24.67 -0.94
C LEU A 361 9.38 24.31 -0.40
N PHE A 362 9.31 23.17 0.28
CA PHE A 362 8.14 22.66 0.97
C PHE A 362 8.49 22.36 2.43
N ARG A 363 7.50 22.48 3.33
CA ARG A 363 7.68 22.18 4.75
C ARG A 363 6.49 21.41 5.28
N LEU A 364 6.76 20.29 5.93
CA LEU A 364 5.78 19.54 6.70
C LEU A 364 5.96 19.90 8.17
N ASN A 365 4.98 20.54 8.79
CA ASN A 365 4.93 20.73 10.23
C ASN A 365 4.15 19.58 10.85
N LEU A 366 4.64 19.04 11.95
CA LEU A 366 4.03 17.92 12.68
C LEU A 366 3.83 18.31 14.14
N GLU A 367 2.67 17.95 14.68
CA GLU A 367 2.36 18.02 16.11
C GLU A 367 1.85 16.67 16.59
N ALA A 368 2.54 16.10 17.58
CA ALA A 368 2.17 14.86 18.23
C ALA A 368 1.37 15.13 19.51
N PHE A 369 0.41 14.25 19.79
CA PHE A 369 -0.47 14.42 20.96
C PHE A 369 0.20 14.04 22.28
N LYS A 370 1.02 12.98 22.27
CA LYS A 370 1.57 12.38 23.49
C LYS A 370 3.10 12.31 23.49
N ASP A 371 3.69 11.99 22.34
CA ASP A 371 5.13 11.70 22.21
C ASP A 371 5.80 12.65 21.21
N GLU A 372 6.99 12.30 20.70
CA GLU A 372 7.66 13.02 19.64
C GLU A 372 7.13 12.62 18.25
N PRO A 373 7.02 13.57 17.29
CA PRO A 373 6.73 13.21 15.91
C PRO A 373 7.75 12.23 15.33
N ILE A 374 7.22 11.21 14.66
CA ILE A 374 7.98 10.10 14.10
C ILE A 374 7.30 9.57 12.85
N ILE A 375 8.05 9.46 11.77
CA ILE A 375 7.52 9.00 10.49
C ILE A 375 8.56 8.11 9.80
N ASN A 376 8.10 7.06 9.12
CA ASN A 376 8.93 6.22 8.27
C ASN A 376 9.26 6.94 6.97
N GLU A 377 8.26 7.58 6.37
CA GLU A 377 8.39 8.16 5.03
C GLU A 377 7.55 9.43 4.90
N PHE A 378 8.09 10.40 4.15
CA PHE A 378 7.35 11.56 3.65
C PHE A 378 7.70 11.73 2.17
N MET A 379 6.72 11.97 1.30
CA MET A 379 7.00 12.21 -0.11
C MET A 379 6.13 13.31 -0.70
N LEU A 380 6.66 13.95 -1.74
CA LEU A 380 5.94 14.92 -2.56
C LEU A 380 5.88 14.40 -3.99
N PHE A 381 4.68 14.43 -4.58
CA PHE A 381 4.45 13.90 -5.92
C PHE A 381 4.10 15.01 -6.91
N ARG A 382 4.60 14.85 -8.14
CA ARG A 382 4.39 15.80 -9.24
C ARG A 382 2.91 15.88 -9.63
N ALA A 383 2.50 17.05 -10.13
CA ALA A 383 1.31 17.14 -10.96
C ALA A 383 1.55 16.49 -12.34
N GLU A 384 0.49 15.93 -12.92
CA GLU A 384 0.51 15.17 -14.19
C GLU A 384 0.46 16.04 -15.46
#